data_AF-A0A239FJM8-F1
#
_entry.id   AF-A0A239FJM8-F1
#
_cell.length_a   1.000
_cell.length_b   1.000
_cell.length_c   1.000
_cell.angle_alpha   90.00
_cell.angle_beta   90.00
_cell.angle_gamma   90.00
#
_symmetry.space_group_name_H-M   'P 1'
#
loop_
_entity.id
_entity.type
_entity.pdbx_description
1 polymer ?
#
loop_
_entity_poly.entity_id
_entity_poly.type
_entity_poly.pdbx_seq_one_letter_code
_entity_poly.pdbx_strand_id
1 'polypeptide(L)'
;MKTPKSLNNKLKAAIVLTFLLLVIFGKNILDRKNFNELEASFISVYEDRLVVESYIFSISENLFRIKLLVNHCWEESDYSHVLEEIEDYEDQILKTVETFETTNLTDAEEEFLGDFKGIIMNNLRISDYESLYSDEFGINTAQVHIYNEHIERAITDLEKLSLIQIEEGRRLADNSEKVVNRSRIWAQFEIAALAMLLLIIYLLIYTSRNIKSELID
;
A
#
# COMPACT_ATOMS: atom_id res chain seq x y z
N MET A 1 -21.90 61.22 20.49
CA MET A 1 -22.14 60.19 21.53
C MET A 1 -20.93 59.25 21.55
N LYS A 2 -19.99 59.43 22.49
CA LYS A 2 -18.74 58.64 22.55
C LYS A 2 -19.08 57.27 23.16
N THR A 3 -18.99 56.20 22.38
CA THR A 3 -19.06 54.83 22.93
C THR A 3 -17.98 54.67 24.00
N PRO A 4 -18.30 54.17 25.20
CA PRO A 4 -17.32 54.04 26.27
C PRO A 4 -16.20 53.10 25.83
N LYS A 5 -14.95 53.53 26.04
CA LYS A 5 -13.71 52.84 25.62
C LYS A 5 -13.68 51.35 26.02
N SER A 6 -14.38 50.97 27.09
CA SER A 6 -14.50 49.60 27.59
C SER A 6 -15.34 48.66 26.71
N LEU A 7 -16.35 49.17 26.00
CA LEU A 7 -17.21 48.38 25.11
C LEU A 7 -16.44 47.92 23.86
N ASN A 8 -15.60 48.80 23.31
CA ASN A 8 -14.76 48.49 22.15
C ASN A 8 -13.70 47.41 22.46
N ASN A 9 -13.19 47.38 23.70
CA ASN A 9 -12.20 46.37 24.12
C ASN A 9 -12.82 44.98 24.28
N LYS A 10 -14.04 44.89 24.82
CA LYS A 10 -14.78 43.62 24.94
C LYS A 10 -15.12 43.03 23.57
N LEU A 11 -15.53 43.86 22.62
CA LEU A 11 -15.82 43.42 21.26
C LEU A 11 -14.56 42.92 20.53
N LYS A 12 -13.44 43.63 20.65
CA LYS A 12 -12.15 43.18 20.10
C LYS A 12 -11.73 41.83 20.66
N ALA A 13 -11.85 41.63 21.97
CA ALA A 13 -11.54 40.35 22.60
C ALA A 13 -12.44 39.22 22.10
N ALA A 14 -13.75 39.46 21.95
CA ALA A 14 -14.68 38.50 21.39
C ALA A 14 -14.30 38.09 19.96
N ILE A 15 -13.95 39.05 19.11
CA ILE A 15 -13.51 38.78 17.72
C ILE A 15 -12.26 37.90 17.70
N VAL A 16 -11.25 38.20 18.53
CA VAL A 16 -10.01 37.42 18.62
C VAL A 16 -10.29 35.99 19.09
N LEU A 17 -11.14 35.81 20.11
CA LEU A 17 -11.52 34.50 20.61
C LEU A 17 -12.30 33.68 19.58
N THR A 18 -13.27 34.30 18.90
CA THR A 18 -14.02 33.65 17.81
C THR A 18 -13.09 33.25 16.67
N PHE A 19 -12.13 34.10 16.30
CA PHE A 19 -11.15 33.76 15.27
C PHE A 19 -10.28 32.57 15.69
N LEU A 20 -9.76 32.54 16.92
CA LEU A 20 -8.98 31.41 17.44
C LEU A 20 -9.78 30.10 17.42
N LEU A 21 -11.06 30.14 17.80
CA LEU A 21 -11.96 28.99 17.73
C LEU A 21 -12.16 28.49 16.30
N LEU A 22 -12.34 29.40 15.34
CA LEU A 22 -12.46 29.03 13.93
C LEU A 22 -11.18 28.38 13.39
N VAL A 23 -10.01 28.86 13.81
CA VAL A 23 -8.72 28.25 13.44
C VAL A 23 -8.60 26.83 13.99
N ILE A 24 -8.92 26.62 15.28
CA ILE A 24 -8.90 25.29 15.91
C ILE A 24 -9.90 24.35 15.21
N PHE A 25 -11.12 24.83 14.93
CA PHE A 25 -12.13 24.05 14.23
C PHE A 25 -11.70 23.69 12.80
N GLY A 26 -11.12 24.64 12.06
CA GLY A 26 -10.57 24.37 10.73
C GLY A 26 -9.45 23.34 10.76
N LYS A 27 -8.58 23.38 11.77
CA LYS A 27 -7.54 22.37 11.98
C LYS A 27 -8.13 20.98 12.23
N ASN A 28 -9.20 20.87 13.04
CA ASN A 28 -9.88 19.60 13.26
C ASN A 28 -10.40 18.97 11.96
N ILE A 29 -10.92 19.78 11.04
CA ILE A 29 -11.34 19.30 9.70
C ILE A 29 -10.12 18.81 8.89
N LEU A 30 -8.99 19.52 8.95
CA LEU A 30 -7.77 19.12 8.26
C LEU A 30 -7.19 17.81 8.82
N ASP A 31 -7.21 17.63 10.13
CA ASP A 31 -6.77 16.38 10.77
C ASP A 31 -7.60 15.19 10.31
N ARG A 32 -8.92 15.36 10.20
CA ARG A 32 -9.79 14.29 9.71
C ARG A 32 -9.46 13.89 8.27
N LYS A 33 -9.08 14.85 7.42
CA LYS A 33 -8.58 14.54 6.07
C LYS A 33 -7.26 13.77 6.11
N ASN A 34 -6.30 14.22 6.93
CA ASN A 34 -5.02 13.53 7.11
C ASN A 34 -5.22 12.10 7.63
N PHE A 35 -6.16 11.89 8.56
CA PHE A 35 -6.47 10.55 9.09
C PHE A 35 -7.01 9.61 8.00
N ASN A 36 -7.96 10.08 7.18
CA ASN A 36 -8.48 9.29 6.07
C ASN A 36 -7.40 8.96 5.02
N GLU A 37 -6.46 9.87 4.78
CA GLU A 37 -5.31 9.64 3.88
C GLU A 37 -4.38 8.55 4.43
N LEU A 38 -4.13 8.55 5.75
CA LEU A 38 -3.37 7.51 6.44
C LEU A 38 -4.08 6.16 6.42
N GLU A 39 -5.39 6.15 6.65
CA GLU A 39 -6.22 4.94 6.58
C GLU A 39 -6.18 4.32 5.19
N ALA A 40 -6.36 5.13 4.13
CA ALA A 40 -6.27 4.67 2.76
C ALA A 40 -4.87 4.12 2.41
N SER A 41 -3.82 4.79 2.89
CA SER A 41 -2.43 4.32 2.68
C SER A 41 -2.18 2.99 3.38
N PHE A 42 -2.70 2.79 4.59
CA PHE A 42 -2.59 1.54 5.33
C PHE A 42 -3.33 0.39 4.63
N ILE A 43 -4.56 0.64 4.17
CA ILE A 43 -5.33 -0.35 3.39
C ILE A 43 -4.56 -0.74 2.13
N SER A 44 -4.02 0.23 1.38
CA SER A 44 -3.25 -0.06 0.16
C SER A 44 -1.96 -0.85 0.44
N VAL A 45 -1.22 -0.53 1.51
CA VAL A 45 -0.04 -1.34 1.91
C VAL A 45 -0.43 -2.79 2.22
N TYR A 46 -1.60 -3.01 2.83
CA TYR A 46 -2.06 -4.37 3.13
C TYR A 46 -2.61 -5.08 1.90
N GLU A 47 -3.70 -4.57 1.31
CA GLU A 47 -4.44 -5.21 0.22
C GLU A 47 -3.66 -5.20 -1.11
N ASP A 48 -3.01 -4.08 -1.46
CA ASP A 48 -2.39 -3.94 -2.79
C ASP A 48 -0.91 -4.34 -2.80
N ARG A 49 -0.22 -4.33 -1.66
CA ARG A 49 1.23 -4.62 -1.61
C ARG A 49 1.54 -5.93 -0.91
N LEU A 50 1.06 -6.13 0.32
CA LEU A 50 1.37 -7.34 1.08
C LEU A 50 0.62 -8.58 0.56
N VAL A 51 -0.68 -8.46 0.27
CA VAL A 51 -1.46 -9.57 -0.30
C VAL A 51 -0.95 -9.92 -1.70
N VAL A 52 -0.62 -8.93 -2.51
CA VAL A 52 -0.03 -9.15 -3.85
C VAL A 52 1.32 -9.87 -3.78
N GLU A 53 2.19 -9.51 -2.84
CA GLU A 53 3.44 -10.26 -2.59
C GLU A 53 3.17 -11.74 -2.26
N SER A 54 2.05 -12.06 -1.60
CA SER A 54 1.67 -13.46 -1.36
C SER A 54 1.29 -14.20 -2.66
N TYR A 55 0.73 -13.50 -3.65
CA TYR A 55 0.49 -14.05 -4.98
C TYR A 55 1.80 -14.31 -5.72
N ILE A 56 2.72 -13.35 -5.73
CA ILE A 56 4.06 -13.50 -6.33
C ILE A 56 4.80 -14.68 -5.70
N PHE A 57 4.72 -14.81 -4.38
CA PHE A 57 5.31 -15.94 -3.66
C PHE A 57 4.68 -17.28 -4.06
N SER A 58 3.34 -17.36 -4.09
CA SER A 58 2.62 -18.59 -4.48
C SER A 58 2.94 -19.01 -5.91
N ILE A 59 3.00 -18.05 -6.85
CA ILE A 59 3.40 -18.33 -8.24
C ILE A 59 4.84 -18.83 -8.29
N SER A 60 5.75 -18.18 -7.57
CA SER A 60 7.15 -18.60 -7.51
C SER A 60 7.30 -20.02 -6.97
N GLU A 61 6.54 -20.40 -5.93
CA GLU A 61 6.54 -21.76 -5.41
C GLU A 61 6.09 -22.77 -6.47
N ASN A 62 5.01 -22.49 -7.20
CA ASN A 62 4.52 -23.37 -8.27
C ASN A 62 5.54 -23.50 -9.41
N LEU A 63 6.17 -22.41 -9.84
CA LEU A 63 7.25 -22.46 -10.84
C LEU A 63 8.43 -23.32 -10.37
N PHE A 64 8.81 -23.21 -9.08
CA PHE A 64 9.85 -24.06 -8.50
C PHE A 64 9.45 -25.55 -8.46
N ARG A 65 8.18 -25.86 -8.14
CA ARG A 65 7.66 -27.24 -8.17
C ARG A 65 7.71 -27.82 -9.57
N ILE A 66 7.24 -27.06 -10.57
CA ILE A 66 7.34 -27.45 -11.98
C ILE A 66 8.80 -27.72 -12.36
N LYS A 67 9.71 -26.81 -12.00
CA LYS A 67 11.15 -26.97 -12.28
C LYS A 67 11.73 -28.25 -11.69
N LEU A 68 11.31 -28.62 -10.48
CA LEU A 68 11.74 -29.87 -9.85
C LEU A 68 11.23 -31.09 -10.64
N LEU A 69 9.96 -31.10 -11.02
CA LEU A 69 9.35 -32.20 -11.79
C LEU A 69 9.98 -32.37 -13.17
N VAL A 70 10.28 -31.26 -13.86
CA VAL A 70 10.94 -31.26 -15.17
C VAL A 70 12.38 -31.80 -15.06
N ASN A 71 13.12 -31.43 -14.02
CA ASN A 71 14.51 -31.86 -13.84
C ASN A 71 14.67 -33.31 -13.36
N HIS A 72 13.63 -33.89 -12.77
CA HIS A 72 13.60 -35.29 -12.31
C HIS A 72 12.73 -36.19 -13.19
N CYS A 73 12.50 -35.80 -14.45
CA CYS A 73 11.62 -36.52 -15.38
C CYS A 73 12.01 -37.98 -15.68
N TRP A 74 13.22 -38.38 -15.33
CA TRP A 74 13.77 -39.72 -15.54
C TRP A 74 13.61 -40.66 -14.33
N GLU A 75 13.14 -40.15 -13.18
CA GLU A 75 13.03 -40.96 -11.96
C GLU A 75 11.78 -41.86 -11.92
N GLU A 76 10.77 -41.56 -12.75
CA GLU A 76 9.54 -42.35 -12.86
C GLU A 76 9.42 -43.01 -14.23
N SER A 77 9.06 -44.30 -14.26
CA SER A 77 8.83 -45.02 -15.52
C SER A 77 7.56 -44.57 -16.25
N ASP A 78 6.57 -44.04 -15.52
CA ASP A 78 5.36 -43.46 -16.07
C ASP A 78 5.30 -41.97 -15.74
N TYR A 79 5.80 -41.15 -16.66
CA TYR A 79 5.86 -39.71 -16.51
C TYR A 79 4.51 -39.01 -16.80
N SER A 80 3.47 -39.75 -17.21
CA SER A 80 2.19 -39.16 -17.63
C SER A 80 1.45 -38.46 -16.48
N HIS A 81 1.52 -39.01 -15.27
CA HIS A 81 0.96 -38.40 -14.07
C HIS A 81 1.70 -37.12 -13.66
N VAL A 82 3.01 -37.07 -13.88
CA VAL A 82 3.81 -35.85 -13.62
C VAL A 82 3.44 -34.74 -14.60
N LEU A 83 3.15 -35.07 -15.87
CA LEU A 83 2.67 -34.08 -16.84
C LEU A 83 1.33 -33.47 -16.39
N GLU A 84 0.40 -34.28 -15.88
CA GLU A 84 -0.87 -33.78 -15.32
C GLU A 84 -0.64 -32.89 -14.09
N GLU A 85 0.32 -33.23 -13.22
CA GLU A 85 0.68 -32.39 -12.08
C GLU A 85 1.30 -31.05 -12.51
N ILE A 86 2.13 -31.05 -13.56
CA ILE A 86 2.69 -29.81 -14.12
C ILE A 86 1.57 -28.93 -14.69
N GLU A 87 0.63 -29.50 -15.46
CA GLU A 87 -0.53 -28.76 -15.99
C GLU A 87 -1.37 -28.14 -14.87
N ASP A 88 -1.59 -28.85 -13.76
CA ASP A 88 -2.32 -28.31 -12.61
C ASP A 88 -1.59 -27.11 -11.98
N TYR A 89 -0.26 -27.17 -11.82
CA TYR A 89 0.51 -26.02 -11.33
C TYR A 89 0.46 -24.83 -12.30
N GLU A 90 0.53 -25.06 -13.62
CA GLU A 90 0.40 -24.00 -14.63
C GLU A 90 -0.97 -23.30 -14.54
N ASP A 91 -2.04 -24.08 -14.40
CA ASP A 91 -3.41 -23.56 -14.27
C ASP A 91 -3.60 -22.80 -12.95
N GLN A 92 -3.01 -23.29 -11.84
CA GLN A 92 -2.98 -22.57 -10.58
C GLN A 92 -2.23 -21.23 -10.68
N ILE A 93 -1.12 -21.19 -11.43
CA ILE A 93 -0.38 -19.95 -11.70
C ILE A 93 -1.30 -18.98 -12.45
N LEU A 94 -1.92 -19.40 -13.55
CA LEU A 94 -2.80 -18.55 -14.34
C LEU A 94 -3.97 -17.99 -13.53
N LYS A 95 -4.61 -18.82 -12.69
CA LYS A 95 -5.67 -18.37 -11.79
C LYS A 95 -5.19 -17.34 -10.76
N THR A 96 -3.98 -17.51 -10.26
CA THR A 96 -3.37 -16.56 -9.33
C THR A 96 -3.05 -15.24 -10.04
N VAL A 97 -2.56 -15.29 -11.28
CA VAL A 97 -2.35 -14.12 -12.15
C VAL A 97 -3.67 -13.40 -12.41
N GLU A 98 -4.75 -14.10 -12.76
CA GLU A 98 -6.07 -13.49 -12.96
C GLU A 98 -6.55 -12.76 -11.69
N THR A 99 -6.28 -13.33 -10.52
CA THR A 99 -6.62 -12.68 -9.24
C THR A 99 -5.76 -11.44 -9.02
N PHE A 100 -4.46 -11.52 -9.32
CA PHE A 100 -3.55 -10.37 -9.26
C PHE A 100 -4.00 -9.26 -10.21
N GLU A 101 -4.45 -9.56 -11.43
CA GLU A 101 -4.96 -8.56 -12.37
C GLU A 101 -6.19 -7.76 -11.87
N THR A 102 -6.90 -8.25 -10.83
CA THR A 102 -8.02 -7.52 -10.22
C THR A 102 -7.63 -6.52 -9.15
N THR A 103 -6.35 -6.50 -8.74
CA THR A 103 -5.85 -5.56 -7.73
C THR A 103 -5.54 -4.19 -8.34
N ASN A 104 -5.18 -3.22 -7.50
CA ASN A 104 -4.85 -1.88 -7.96
C ASN A 104 -3.41 -1.82 -8.50
N LEU A 105 -3.25 -2.25 -9.76
CA LEU A 105 -1.98 -2.23 -10.48
C LEU A 105 -1.53 -0.81 -10.79
N THR A 106 -0.22 -0.59 -10.73
CA THR A 106 0.44 0.55 -11.39
C THR A 106 0.63 0.27 -12.88
N ASP A 107 0.83 1.31 -13.68
CA ASP A 107 1.10 1.18 -15.13
C ASP A 107 2.27 0.23 -15.41
N ALA A 108 3.32 0.26 -14.57
CA ALA A 108 4.46 -0.63 -14.71
C ALA A 108 4.10 -2.09 -14.35
N GLU A 109 3.31 -2.30 -13.31
CA GLU A 109 2.87 -3.64 -12.91
C GLU A 109 1.98 -4.27 -13.98
N GLU A 110 1.07 -3.50 -14.58
CA GLU A 110 0.21 -3.96 -15.67
C GLU A 110 1.05 -4.44 -16.88
N GLU A 111 2.09 -3.68 -17.25
CA GLU A 111 3.01 -4.06 -18.32
C GLU A 111 3.77 -5.36 -17.99
N PHE A 112 4.45 -5.41 -16.83
CA PHE A 112 5.25 -6.58 -16.45
C PHE A 112 4.41 -7.83 -16.18
N LEU A 113 3.21 -7.68 -15.61
CA LEU A 113 2.30 -8.80 -15.35
C LEU A 113 1.71 -9.34 -16.65
N GLY A 114 1.40 -8.46 -17.62
CA GLY A 114 0.97 -8.85 -18.96
C GLY A 114 2.04 -9.65 -19.70
N ASP A 115 3.30 -9.20 -19.65
CA ASP A 115 4.44 -9.91 -20.24
C ASP A 115 4.64 -11.28 -19.57
N PHE A 116 4.59 -11.33 -18.22
CA PHE A 116 4.67 -12.57 -17.46
C PHE A 116 3.57 -13.56 -17.85
N LYS A 117 2.31 -13.09 -17.89
CA LYS A 117 1.16 -13.91 -18.30
C LYS A 117 1.34 -14.45 -19.72
N GLY A 118 1.88 -13.63 -20.62
CA GLY A 118 2.24 -14.03 -21.97
C GLY A 118 3.24 -15.19 -22.00
N ILE A 119 4.24 -15.20 -21.13
CA ILE A 119 5.19 -16.32 -21.00
C ILE A 119 4.47 -17.58 -20.53
N ILE A 120 3.60 -17.48 -19.50
CA ILE A 120 2.88 -18.65 -19.01
C ILE A 120 2.02 -19.26 -20.11
N MET A 121 1.22 -18.44 -20.79
CA MET A 121 0.25 -18.93 -21.78
C MET A 121 0.87 -19.43 -23.08
N ASN A 122 2.00 -18.85 -23.53
CA ASN A 122 2.57 -19.14 -24.84
C ASN A 122 3.84 -19.99 -24.78
N ASN A 123 4.45 -20.14 -23.61
CA ASN A 123 5.74 -20.80 -23.47
C ASN A 123 5.82 -21.81 -22.31
N LEU A 124 4.97 -21.69 -21.27
CA LEU A 124 4.91 -22.65 -20.17
C LEU A 124 3.55 -23.36 -20.14
N ARG A 125 3.26 -24.02 -21.26
CA ARG A 125 2.21 -25.03 -21.38
C ARG A 125 2.86 -26.34 -21.72
N ILE A 126 2.97 -27.24 -20.75
CA ILE A 126 3.68 -28.50 -20.92
C ILE A 126 3.11 -29.37 -22.05
N SER A 127 1.81 -29.25 -22.34
CA SER A 127 1.15 -29.92 -23.46
C SER A 127 1.64 -29.47 -24.85
N ASP A 128 2.29 -28.31 -24.97
CA ASP A 128 2.86 -27.82 -26.23
C ASP A 128 4.25 -28.39 -26.51
N TYR A 129 4.85 -29.11 -25.56
CA TYR A 129 6.18 -29.69 -25.68
C TYR A 129 6.12 -31.15 -26.16
N GLU A 130 7.10 -31.55 -26.96
CA GLU A 130 7.33 -32.97 -27.21
C GLU A 130 7.73 -33.67 -25.89
N SER A 131 7.43 -34.97 -25.76
CA SER A 131 7.64 -35.75 -24.53
C SER A 131 9.03 -35.47 -23.91
N LEU A 132 9.03 -34.93 -22.69
CA LEU A 132 10.26 -34.60 -21.95
C LEU A 132 11.07 -35.86 -21.63
N TYR A 133 10.39 -36.98 -21.46
CA TYR A 133 10.97 -38.30 -21.21
C TYR A 133 10.19 -39.37 -21.97
N SER A 134 10.88 -40.43 -22.38
CA SER A 134 10.26 -41.68 -22.83
C SER A 134 11.15 -42.87 -22.49
N ASP A 135 10.56 -44.03 -22.23
CA ASP A 135 11.34 -45.25 -21.95
C ASP A 135 12.17 -45.72 -23.17
N GLU A 136 11.74 -45.39 -24.39
CA GLU A 136 12.42 -45.78 -25.63
C GLU A 136 13.60 -44.87 -25.98
N PHE A 137 13.46 -43.55 -25.80
CA PHE A 137 14.45 -42.56 -26.23
C PHE A 137 15.16 -41.83 -25.08
N GLY A 138 14.74 -42.07 -23.83
CA GLY A 138 15.27 -41.40 -22.64
C GLY A 138 14.83 -39.93 -22.53
N ILE A 139 15.65 -39.11 -21.88
CA ILE A 139 15.38 -37.68 -21.64
C ILE A 139 15.54 -36.88 -22.93
N ASN A 140 14.52 -36.11 -23.29
CA ASN A 140 14.61 -35.09 -24.32
C ASN A 140 15.27 -33.82 -23.76
N THR A 141 16.60 -33.86 -23.64
CA THR A 141 17.40 -32.77 -23.03
C THR A 141 17.18 -31.40 -23.68
N ALA A 142 16.86 -31.36 -24.97
CA ALA A 142 16.57 -30.11 -25.68
C ALA A 142 15.25 -29.48 -25.19
N GLN A 143 14.18 -30.27 -25.10
CA GLN A 143 12.88 -29.78 -24.62
C GLN A 143 12.94 -29.42 -23.13
N VAL A 144 13.59 -30.23 -22.30
CA VAL A 144 13.84 -29.93 -20.89
C VAL A 144 14.60 -28.61 -20.73
N HIS A 145 15.60 -28.35 -21.59
CA HIS A 145 16.36 -27.11 -21.55
C HIS A 145 15.49 -25.90 -21.94
N ILE A 146 14.76 -25.97 -23.06
CA ILE A 146 13.88 -24.89 -23.53
C ILE A 146 12.82 -24.56 -22.47
N TYR A 147 12.17 -25.59 -21.91
CA TYR A 147 11.16 -25.41 -20.88
C TYR A 147 11.73 -24.71 -19.64
N ASN A 148 12.89 -25.17 -19.16
CA ASN A 148 13.60 -24.54 -18.04
C ASN A 148 14.00 -23.09 -18.33
N GLU A 149 14.43 -22.74 -19.55
CA GLU A 149 14.73 -21.33 -19.89
C GLU A 149 13.51 -20.42 -19.74
N HIS A 150 12.32 -20.91 -20.10
CA HIS A 150 11.07 -20.17 -19.90
C HIS A 150 10.69 -20.05 -18.41
N ILE A 151 10.94 -21.08 -17.59
CA ILE A 151 10.77 -20.99 -16.13
C ILE A 151 11.70 -19.92 -15.55
N GLU A 152 12.99 -19.93 -15.89
CA GLU A 152 13.95 -18.94 -15.38
C GLU A 152 13.57 -17.51 -15.77
N ARG A 153 13.07 -17.34 -17.00
CA ARG A 153 12.56 -16.05 -17.45
C ARG A 153 11.35 -15.60 -16.64
N ALA A 154 10.39 -16.51 -16.42
CA ALA A 154 9.20 -16.24 -15.61
C ALA A 154 9.57 -15.85 -14.16
N ILE A 155 10.53 -16.56 -13.54
CA ILE A 155 11.05 -16.23 -12.21
C ILE A 155 11.69 -14.83 -12.20
N THR A 156 12.50 -14.51 -13.21
CA THR A 156 13.15 -13.20 -13.34
C THR A 156 12.13 -12.06 -13.45
N ASP A 157 11.02 -12.29 -14.15
CA ASP A 157 9.95 -11.28 -14.28
C ASP A 157 9.16 -11.12 -12.96
N LEU A 158 8.96 -12.20 -12.19
CA LEU A 158 8.40 -12.11 -10.84
C LEU A 158 9.31 -11.36 -9.87
N GLU A 159 10.64 -11.54 -9.96
CA GLU A 159 11.59 -10.77 -9.15
C GLU A 159 11.47 -9.27 -9.45
N LYS A 160 11.30 -8.87 -10.71
CA LYS A 160 11.05 -7.46 -11.08
C LYS A 160 9.74 -6.95 -10.53
N LEU A 161 8.66 -7.74 -10.65
CA LEU A 161 7.35 -7.40 -10.09
C LEU A 161 7.45 -7.19 -8.58
N SER A 162 8.15 -8.07 -7.86
CA SER A 162 8.35 -7.93 -6.41
C SER A 162 9.17 -6.69 -6.04
N LEU A 163 10.21 -6.36 -6.82
CA LEU A 163 10.95 -5.12 -6.63
C LEU A 163 10.07 -3.87 -6.79
N ILE A 164 9.14 -3.89 -7.75
CA ILE A 164 8.16 -2.81 -7.93
C ILE A 164 7.22 -2.73 -6.71
N GLN A 165 6.71 -3.87 -6.21
CA GLN A 165 5.87 -3.92 -5.00
C GLN A 165 6.57 -3.29 -3.79
N ILE A 166 7.85 -3.63 -3.57
CA ILE A 166 8.65 -3.11 -2.46
C ILE A 166 8.84 -1.59 -2.59
N GLU A 167 9.10 -1.09 -3.80
CA GLU A 167 9.27 0.35 -4.04
C GLU A 167 7.95 1.12 -3.84
N GLU A 168 6.83 0.61 -4.35
CA GLU A 168 5.52 1.20 -4.14
C GLU A 168 5.09 1.15 -2.66
N GLY A 169 5.36 0.04 -1.98
CA GLY A 169 5.15 -0.09 -0.54
C GLY A 169 5.96 0.94 0.26
N ARG A 170 7.23 1.16 -0.10
CA ARG A 170 8.07 2.22 0.49
C ARG A 170 7.49 3.60 0.22
N ARG A 171 7.06 3.88 -1.01
CA ARG A 171 6.46 5.16 -1.40
C ARG A 171 5.21 5.48 -0.56
N LEU A 172 4.35 4.49 -0.32
CA LEU A 172 3.17 4.63 0.54
C LEU A 172 3.55 4.90 2.01
N ALA A 173 4.56 4.19 2.52
CA ALA A 173 5.05 4.39 3.89
C ALA A 173 5.66 5.79 4.08
N ASP A 174 6.51 6.24 3.14
CA ASP A 174 7.15 7.56 3.17
C ASP A 174 6.12 8.69 3.09
N ASN A 175 5.08 8.52 2.27
CA ASN A 175 3.99 9.49 2.17
C ASN A 175 3.17 9.55 3.47
N SER A 176 2.89 8.40 4.07
CA SER A 176 2.24 8.33 5.38
C SER A 176 3.06 9.04 6.46
N GLU A 177 4.38 8.86 6.47
CA GLU A 177 5.27 9.56 7.40
C GLU A 177 5.19 11.08 7.23
N LYS A 178 5.20 11.59 5.99
CA LYS A 178 5.05 13.03 5.70
C LYS A 178 3.73 13.57 6.25
N VAL A 179 2.62 12.83 6.09
CA VAL A 179 1.30 13.21 6.62
C VAL A 179 1.33 13.26 8.15
N VAL A 180 1.91 12.25 8.80
CA VAL A 180 2.07 12.20 10.27
C VAL A 180 2.93 13.36 10.77
N ASN A 181 4.07 13.61 10.16
CA ASN A 181 5.00 14.68 10.57
C ASN A 181 4.35 16.06 10.43
N ARG A 182 3.64 16.31 9.33
CA ARG A 182 2.85 17.53 9.13
C ARG A 182 1.77 17.68 10.22
N SER A 183 1.02 16.61 10.49
CA SER A 183 -0.03 16.59 11.51
C SER A 183 0.52 16.87 12.91
N ARG A 184 1.69 16.30 13.25
CA ARG A 184 2.39 16.52 14.53
C ARG A 184 2.77 17.99 14.75
N ILE A 185 3.32 18.64 13.73
CA ILE A 185 3.67 20.07 13.80
C ILE A 185 2.40 20.91 14.06
N TRP A 186 1.32 20.65 13.33
CA TRP A 186 0.05 21.35 13.52
C TRP A 186 -0.57 21.12 14.90
N ALA A 187 -0.46 19.92 15.45
CA ALA A 187 -0.92 19.62 16.81
C ALA A 187 -0.18 20.43 17.88
N GLN A 188 1.13 20.68 17.72
CA GLN A 188 1.88 21.54 18.64
C GLN A 188 1.39 22.99 18.61
N PHE A 189 1.12 23.53 17.42
CA PHE A 189 0.53 24.87 17.28
C PHE A 189 -0.87 24.96 17.90
N GLU A 190 -1.69 23.92 17.76
CA GLU A 190 -3.01 23.85 18.38
C GLU A 190 -2.92 23.90 19.91
N ILE A 191 -2.03 23.13 20.53
CA ILE A 191 -1.82 23.16 21.98
C ILE A 191 -1.41 24.56 22.44
N ALA A 192 -0.51 25.23 21.72
CA ALA A 192 -0.11 26.60 22.02
C ALA A 192 -1.27 27.60 21.88
N ALA A 193 -2.09 27.45 20.83
CA ALA A 193 -3.28 28.28 20.62
C ALA A 193 -4.33 28.08 21.72
N LEU A 194 -4.55 26.84 22.16
CA LEU A 194 -5.44 26.51 23.28
C LEU A 194 -4.94 27.12 24.60
N ALA A 195 -3.64 27.03 24.90
CA ALA A 195 -3.06 27.65 26.08
C ALA A 195 -3.21 29.19 26.07
N MET A 196 -2.96 29.83 24.92
CA MET A 196 -3.17 31.27 24.74
C MET A 196 -4.65 31.64 24.92
N LEU A 197 -5.57 30.84 24.38
CA LEU A 197 -7.01 31.05 24.51
C LEU A 197 -7.45 30.98 25.99
N LEU A 198 -6.98 29.98 26.74
CA LEU A 198 -7.23 29.88 28.18
C LEU A 198 -6.70 31.09 28.95
N LEU A 199 -5.49 31.56 28.61
CA LEU A 199 -4.88 32.73 29.24
C LEU A 199 -5.67 34.01 28.98
N ILE A 200 -6.13 34.23 27.74
CA ILE A 200 -6.97 35.38 27.38
C ILE A 200 -8.29 35.34 28.15
N ILE A 201 -8.95 34.19 28.23
CA ILE A 201 -10.19 34.02 28.99
C ILE A 201 -9.96 34.32 30.48
N TYR A 202 -8.89 33.80 31.08
CA TYR A 202 -8.54 34.06 32.47
C TYR A 202 -8.36 35.56 32.74
N LEU A 203 -7.58 36.27 31.90
CA LEU A 203 -7.35 37.71 32.05
C LEU A 203 -8.65 38.52 31.92
N LEU A 204 -9.55 38.15 30.99
CA LEU A 204 -10.85 38.81 30.84
C LEU A 204 -11.72 38.65 32.09
N ILE A 205 -11.76 37.46 32.68
CA ILE A 205 -12.51 37.19 33.92
C ILE A 205 -11.93 38.00 35.08
N TYR A 206 -10.60 38.01 35.23
CA TYR A 206 -9.91 38.73 36.29
C TYR A 206 -10.18 40.25 36.21
N THR A 207 -9.98 40.87 35.04
CA THR A 207 -10.26 42.30 34.86
C THR A 207 -11.74 42.63 35.08
N SER A 208 -12.66 41.77 34.66
CA SER A 208 -14.10 41.99 34.90
C SER A 208 -14.48 41.91 36.38
N ARG A 209 -13.78 41.11 37.20
CA ARG A 209 -13.99 41.05 38.64
C ARG A 209 -13.49 42.31 39.35
N ASN A 210 -12.29 42.79 39.01
CA ASN A 210 -11.72 44.00 39.63
C ASN A 210 -12.58 45.25 39.37
N ILE A 211 -13.14 45.41 38.15
CA ILE A 211 -14.06 46.53 37.86
C ILE A 211 -15.31 46.48 38.76
N LYS A 212 -15.77 45.28 39.11
CA LYS A 212 -16.98 45.12 39.95
C LYS A 212 -16.69 45.43 41.43
N SER A 213 -15.46 45.29 41.93
CA SER A 213 -15.13 45.68 43.30
C SER A 213 -14.93 47.19 43.44
N GLU A 214 -14.31 47.86 42.47
CA GLU A 214 -14.17 49.34 42.44
C GLU A 214 -15.50 50.11 42.34
N LEU A 215 -16.58 49.45 41.92
CA LEU A 215 -17.92 50.06 41.81
C LEU A 215 -18.80 49.86 43.06
N ILE A 216 -18.34 49.06 44.03
CA ILE A 216 -19.11 48.72 45.25
C ILE A 216 -18.51 49.40 46.50
N ASP A 217 -17.30 49.96 46.42
CA ASP A 217 -16.71 50.90 47.39
C ASP A 217 -17.07 52.36 47.04
#